data_AF-R5JDQ9-F1
#
_entry.id   AF-R5JDQ9-F1
#
_cell.length_a   1.000
_cell.length_b   1.000
_cell.length_c   1.000
_cell.angle_alpha   90.00
_cell.angle_beta   90.00
_cell.angle_gamma   90.00
#
_symmetry.space_group_name_H-M   'P 1'
#
loop_
_entity.id
_entity.type
_entity.pdbx_description
1 polymer ?
#
loop_
_entity_poly.entity_id
_entity_poly.type
_entity_poly.pdbx_seq_one_letter_code
_entity_poly.pdbx_strand_id
1 'polypeptide(L)'
;MSIIINVVVVLLIAFNIYNLKNVYKDVKELYKIHKERQTKRKKTKMKLQERKLNLNKTLQELKNIDLETPLYAEFTQAEMTYFLKVTQKLKEENTEIFIFASELLKHVKLENMRNFMKSAPFITIHQHPLKETEKSDGRIKAGSYTLESKEIDIYLEDNNSTLYHELLHAASSDFTYNVSGFNIHLESGESLGKGLNEGYTELLNKRFFDKKNKSYIRLQKLAELIELFYENKEDMVTDYFNADIFGLIGELLKSMTLEEAIDIIVDIDGFLNSNLNTIDYLKLKQKILKLYEKKSGYYKSKSKAYAKKQTACQEPV
;
A
#
# COMPACT_ATOMS: atom_id res chain seq x y z
N MET A 1 -4.66 -77.93 -29.89
CA MET A 1 -5.05 -77.37 -28.57
C MET A 1 -3.90 -76.64 -27.87
N SER A 2 -2.67 -77.17 -27.86
CA SER A 2 -1.48 -76.56 -27.20
C SER A 2 -1.08 -75.16 -27.74
N ILE A 3 -1.17 -74.92 -29.06
CA ILE A 3 -0.77 -73.64 -29.68
C ILE A 3 -1.69 -72.48 -29.27
N ILE A 4 -2.99 -72.71 -29.17
CA ILE A 4 -3.98 -71.69 -28.83
C ILE A 4 -3.79 -71.24 -27.37
N ILE A 5 -3.49 -72.18 -26.47
CA ILE A 5 -3.20 -71.89 -25.06
C ILE A 5 -1.95 -70.99 -24.95
N ASN A 6 -0.89 -71.29 -25.70
CA ASN A 6 0.32 -70.47 -25.70
C ASN A 6 0.09 -69.05 -26.22
N VAL A 7 -0.74 -68.87 -27.27
CA VAL A 7 -1.07 -67.54 -27.80
C VAL A 7 -1.88 -66.72 -26.80
N VAL A 8 -2.85 -67.33 -26.12
CA VAL A 8 -3.67 -66.66 -25.09
C VAL A 8 -2.82 -66.25 -23.89
N VAL A 9 -1.89 -67.10 -23.44
CA VAL A 9 -0.96 -66.79 -22.35
C VAL A 9 -0.03 -65.63 -22.72
N VAL A 10 0.52 -65.62 -23.93
CA VAL A 10 1.39 -64.52 -24.41
C VAL A 10 0.61 -63.19 -24.51
N LEU A 11 -0.64 -63.22 -24.99
CA LEU A 11 -1.49 -62.02 -25.05
C LEU A 11 -1.86 -61.50 -23.66
N LEU A 12 -2.15 -62.38 -22.70
CA LEU A 12 -2.42 -62.00 -21.30
C LEU A 12 -1.17 -61.38 -20.63
N ILE A 13 0.01 -61.93 -20.89
CA ILE A 13 1.29 -61.38 -20.39
C ILE A 13 1.54 -60.01 -21.02
N ALA A 14 1.37 -59.86 -22.33
CA ALA A 14 1.55 -58.59 -23.04
C ALA A 14 0.56 -57.51 -22.56
N PHE A 15 -0.71 -57.88 -22.33
CA PHE A 15 -1.75 -57.01 -21.79
C PHE A 15 -1.42 -56.57 -20.36
N ASN A 16 -0.95 -57.48 -19.51
CA ASN A 16 -0.50 -57.15 -18.16
C ASN A 16 0.71 -56.22 -18.15
N ILE A 17 1.71 -56.45 -19.02
CA ILE A 17 2.88 -55.58 -19.17
C ILE A 17 2.47 -54.18 -19.66
N TYR A 18 1.53 -54.10 -20.60
CA TYR A 18 0.99 -52.83 -21.10
C TYR A 18 0.27 -52.05 -20.00
N ASN A 19 -0.59 -52.70 -19.21
CA ASN A 19 -1.26 -52.09 -18.08
C ASN A 19 -0.26 -51.64 -16.99
N LEU A 20 0.76 -52.43 -16.70
CA LEU A 20 1.83 -52.06 -15.77
C LEU A 20 2.60 -50.81 -16.23
N LYS A 21 2.89 -50.68 -17.54
CA LYS A 21 3.52 -49.47 -18.10
C LYS A 21 2.65 -48.22 -17.94
N ASN A 22 1.34 -48.34 -18.15
CA ASN A 22 0.41 -47.22 -17.99
C ASN A 22 0.27 -46.81 -16.52
N VAL A 23 0.10 -47.77 -15.61
CA VAL A 23 0.09 -47.52 -14.17
C VAL A 23 1.40 -46.86 -13.70
N TYR A 24 2.55 -47.32 -14.21
CA TYR A 24 3.83 -46.71 -13.89
C TYR A 24 3.96 -45.26 -14.38
N LYS A 25 3.42 -44.96 -15.57
CA LYS A 25 3.37 -43.59 -16.11
C LYS A 25 2.51 -42.68 -15.23
N ASP A 26 1.32 -43.13 -14.84
CA ASP A 26 0.40 -42.37 -14.00
C ASP A 26 0.98 -42.12 -12.60
N VAL A 27 1.64 -43.13 -12.00
CA VAL A 27 2.33 -42.99 -10.71
C VAL A 27 3.49 -41.99 -10.80
N LYS A 28 4.24 -41.98 -11.91
CA LYS A 28 5.33 -41.03 -12.14
C LYS A 28 4.83 -39.59 -12.27
N GLU A 29 3.70 -39.40 -12.95
CA GLU A 29 3.01 -38.10 -13.07
C GLU A 29 2.52 -37.60 -11.70
N LEU A 30 1.86 -38.47 -10.93
CA LEU A 30 1.40 -38.17 -9.57
C LEU A 30 2.55 -37.83 -8.62
N TYR A 31 3.68 -38.55 -8.72
CA TYR A 31 4.89 -38.26 -7.94
C TYR A 31 5.49 -36.90 -8.30
N LYS A 32 5.50 -36.52 -9.58
CA LYS A 32 5.95 -35.19 -10.03
C LYS A 32 5.07 -34.08 -9.44
N ILE A 33 3.74 -34.22 -9.53
CA ILE A 33 2.77 -33.28 -8.94
C ILE A 33 2.97 -33.19 -7.42
N HIS A 34 3.20 -34.31 -6.73
CA HIS A 34 3.46 -34.32 -5.30
C HIS A 34 4.75 -33.55 -4.96
N LYS A 35 5.85 -33.80 -5.69
CA LYS A 35 7.13 -33.12 -5.49
C LYS A 35 7.02 -31.61 -5.72
N GLU A 36 6.33 -31.19 -6.78
CA GLU A 36 6.05 -29.78 -7.06
C GLU A 36 5.24 -29.11 -5.94
N ARG A 37 4.20 -29.80 -5.43
CA ARG A 37 3.41 -29.34 -4.28
C ARG A 37 4.28 -29.21 -3.02
N GLN A 38 5.16 -30.15 -2.74
CA GLN A 38 6.09 -30.10 -1.60
C GLN A 38 7.05 -28.92 -1.73
N THR A 39 7.64 -28.70 -2.90
CA THR A 39 8.51 -27.56 -3.17
C THR A 39 7.77 -26.24 -3.01
N LYS A 40 6.54 -26.12 -3.52
CA LYS A 40 5.69 -24.92 -3.36
C LYS A 40 5.35 -24.66 -1.90
N ARG A 41 5.00 -25.71 -1.13
CA ARG A 41 4.77 -25.62 0.33
C ARG A 41 6.02 -25.16 1.07
N LYS A 42 7.19 -25.71 0.75
CA LYS A 42 8.48 -25.31 1.36
C LYS A 42 8.80 -23.84 1.07
N LYS A 43 8.66 -23.40 -0.18
CA LYS A 43 8.83 -21.98 -0.56
C LYS A 43 7.83 -21.06 0.16
N THR A 44 6.58 -21.49 0.27
CA THR A 44 5.53 -20.73 0.99
C THR A 44 5.87 -20.63 2.48
N LYS A 45 6.33 -21.71 3.11
CA LYS A 45 6.75 -21.74 4.51
C LYS A 45 7.95 -20.84 4.76
N MET A 46 8.95 -20.85 3.87
CA MET A 46 10.10 -19.93 3.94
C MET A 46 9.67 -18.47 3.83
N LYS A 47 8.82 -18.14 2.84
CA LYS A 47 8.27 -16.78 2.70
C LYS A 47 7.47 -16.33 3.93
N LEU A 48 6.71 -17.24 4.54
CA LEU A 48 5.99 -16.95 5.79
C LEU A 48 6.94 -16.75 6.98
N GLN A 49 8.03 -17.51 7.05
CA GLN A 49 9.05 -17.33 8.09
C GLN A 49 9.82 -16.02 7.93
N GLU A 50 10.23 -15.69 6.70
CA GLU A 50 10.87 -14.43 6.34
C GLU A 50 9.94 -13.25 6.63
N ARG A 51 8.68 -13.33 6.21
CA ARG A 51 7.66 -12.33 6.55
C ARG A 51 7.46 -12.16 8.05
N LYS A 52 7.40 -13.27 8.82
CA LYS A 52 7.26 -13.21 10.28
C LYS A 52 8.50 -12.60 10.95
N LEU A 53 9.68 -12.87 10.40
CA LEU A 53 10.94 -12.28 10.88
C LEU A 53 10.96 -10.77 10.63
N ASN A 54 10.63 -10.33 9.42
CA ASN A 54 10.54 -8.90 9.07
C ASN A 54 9.49 -8.19 9.92
N LEU A 55 8.30 -8.77 10.06
CA LEU A 55 7.24 -8.24 10.92
C LEU A 55 7.72 -8.05 12.37
N ASN A 56 8.36 -9.06 12.96
CA ASN A 56 8.89 -8.96 14.33
C ASN A 56 9.97 -7.87 14.46
N LYS A 57 10.83 -7.72 13.45
CA LYS A 57 11.87 -6.69 13.41
C LYS A 57 11.25 -5.29 13.33
N THR A 58 10.33 -5.07 12.41
CA THR A 58 9.57 -3.80 12.29
C THR A 58 8.85 -3.48 13.60
N LEU A 59 8.16 -4.44 14.21
CA LEU A 59 7.49 -4.23 15.50
C LEU A 59 8.45 -3.87 16.65
N GLN A 60 9.69 -4.35 16.61
CA GLN A 60 10.69 -4.04 17.61
C GLN A 60 11.28 -2.63 17.40
N GLU A 61 11.50 -2.23 16.16
CA GLU A 61 11.96 -0.88 15.80
C GLU A 61 10.89 0.18 16.11
N LEU A 62 9.62 -0.10 15.80
CA LEU A 62 8.49 0.81 16.10
C LEU A 62 8.29 1.05 17.61
N LYS A 63 8.72 0.14 18.49
CA LYS A 63 8.64 0.33 19.95
C LYS A 63 9.62 1.36 20.50
N ASN A 64 10.67 1.69 19.74
CA ASN A 64 11.71 2.63 20.14
C ASN A 64 11.45 4.05 19.60
N ILE A 65 10.39 4.24 18.83
CA ILE A 65 10.00 5.53 18.28
C ILE A 65 9.06 6.18 19.30
N ASP A 66 9.48 7.31 19.86
CA ASP A 66 8.69 8.08 20.82
C ASP A 66 7.47 8.67 20.10
N LEU A 67 6.28 8.32 20.58
CA LEU A 67 5.01 8.59 19.92
C LEU A 67 4.47 9.95 20.34
N GLU A 68 5.04 11.03 19.82
CA GLU A 68 4.39 12.33 19.86
C GLU A 68 3.47 12.48 18.64
N THR A 69 2.16 12.28 18.86
CA THR A 69 1.15 12.74 17.91
C THR A 69 1.30 14.25 17.74
N PRO A 70 1.63 14.78 16.56
CA PRO A 70 1.61 16.22 16.38
C PRO A 70 0.15 16.68 16.47
N LEU A 71 -0.18 17.41 17.53
CA LEU A 71 -1.39 18.22 17.55
C LEU A 71 -1.24 19.26 16.43
N TYR A 72 -1.98 19.08 15.35
CA TYR A 72 -1.95 19.97 14.18
C TYR A 72 -2.53 21.34 14.57
N ALA A 73 -1.67 22.17 15.14
CA ALA A 73 -2.00 23.49 15.64
C ALA A 73 -2.26 24.47 14.49
N GLU A 74 -3.11 25.45 14.76
CA GLU A 74 -3.29 26.62 13.91
C GLU A 74 -1.94 27.27 13.62
N PHE A 75 -1.82 27.90 12.44
CA PHE A 75 -0.59 28.61 12.10
C PHE A 75 -0.31 29.76 13.05
N THR A 76 0.97 29.89 13.40
CA THR A 76 1.44 31.15 13.99
C THR A 76 1.44 32.26 12.93
N GLN A 77 1.37 33.52 13.37
CA GLN A 77 1.43 34.67 12.46
C GLN A 77 2.71 34.68 11.60
N ALA A 78 3.82 34.20 12.15
CA ALA A 78 5.08 34.09 11.44
C ALA A 78 5.01 33.08 10.29
N GLU A 79 4.37 31.94 10.53
CA GLU A 79 4.21 30.90 9.51
C GLU A 79 3.21 31.30 8.43
N MET A 80 2.13 31.99 8.79
CA MET A 80 1.22 32.57 7.80
C MET A 80 1.94 33.57 6.88
N THR A 81 2.79 34.42 7.47
CA THR A 81 3.60 35.39 6.71
C THR A 81 4.58 34.67 5.77
N TYR A 82 5.22 33.60 6.25
CA TYR A 82 6.09 32.76 5.44
C TYR A 82 5.33 32.09 4.29
N PHE A 83 4.15 31.53 4.56
CA PHE A 83 3.28 30.88 3.57
C PHE A 83 2.94 31.83 2.42
N LEU A 84 2.52 33.06 2.73
CA LEU A 84 2.22 34.08 1.73
C LEU A 84 3.44 34.42 0.87
N LYS A 85 4.61 34.58 1.50
CA LYS A 85 5.87 34.85 0.79
C LYS A 85 6.24 33.70 -0.16
N VAL A 86 6.16 32.46 0.31
CA VAL A 86 6.42 31.26 -0.49
C VAL A 86 5.45 31.17 -1.66
N THR A 87 4.15 31.36 -1.40
CA THR A 87 3.11 31.32 -2.42
C THR A 87 3.37 32.34 -3.52
N GLN A 88 3.74 33.57 -3.15
CA GLN A 88 4.09 34.61 -4.12
C GLN A 88 5.33 34.24 -4.93
N LYS A 89 6.38 33.73 -4.27
CA LYS A 89 7.59 33.26 -4.95
C LYS A 89 7.27 32.15 -5.96
N LEU A 90 6.47 31.15 -5.57
CA LEU A 90 6.07 30.07 -6.46
C LEU A 90 5.27 30.61 -7.66
N LYS A 91 4.38 31.58 -7.44
CA LYS A 91 3.62 32.21 -8.52
C LYS A 91 4.52 32.90 -9.56
N GLU A 92 5.59 33.55 -9.09
CA GLU A 92 6.53 34.30 -9.94
C GLU A 92 7.56 33.39 -10.63
N GLU A 93 8.07 32.39 -9.93
CA GLU A 93 9.25 31.61 -10.36
C GLU A 93 8.91 30.18 -10.80
N ASN A 94 7.81 29.59 -10.30
CA ASN A 94 7.47 28.17 -10.48
C ASN A 94 5.96 27.98 -10.68
N THR A 95 5.44 28.48 -11.81
CA THR A 95 3.99 28.54 -12.09
C THR A 95 3.31 27.16 -12.00
N GLU A 96 3.98 26.08 -12.40
CA GLU A 96 3.40 24.72 -12.31
C GLU A 96 3.18 24.26 -10.86
N ILE A 97 4.18 24.46 -10.00
CA ILE A 97 4.10 24.15 -8.57
C ILE A 97 3.03 25.03 -7.92
N PHE A 98 2.94 26.30 -8.31
CA PHE A 98 1.90 27.22 -7.83
C PHE A 98 0.49 26.77 -8.21
N ILE A 99 0.27 26.34 -9.47
CA ILE A 99 -1.03 25.83 -9.92
C ILE A 99 -1.42 24.57 -9.14
N PHE A 100 -0.48 23.63 -8.98
CA PHE A 100 -0.67 22.43 -8.17
C PHE A 100 -1.06 22.80 -6.72
N ALA A 101 -0.28 23.67 -6.07
CA ALA A 101 -0.53 24.10 -4.69
C ALA A 101 -1.90 24.75 -4.52
N SER A 102 -2.29 25.59 -5.49
CA SER A 102 -3.57 26.30 -5.49
C SER A 102 -4.76 25.35 -5.63
N GLU A 103 -4.62 24.33 -6.46
CA GLU A 103 -5.65 23.30 -6.61
C GLU A 103 -5.72 22.40 -5.37
N LEU A 104 -4.57 21.98 -4.83
CA LEU A 104 -4.49 21.15 -3.62
C LEU A 104 -5.18 21.82 -2.42
N LEU A 105 -5.00 23.13 -2.24
CA LEU A 105 -5.63 23.93 -1.17
C LEU A 105 -7.17 23.96 -1.21
N LYS A 106 -7.80 23.56 -2.32
CA LYS A 106 -9.27 23.41 -2.37
C LYS A 106 -9.74 22.14 -1.66
N HIS A 107 -8.84 21.19 -1.43
CA HIS A 107 -9.14 19.86 -0.91
C HIS A 107 -8.52 19.61 0.46
N VAL A 108 -7.41 20.27 0.78
CA VAL A 108 -6.70 20.07 2.05
C VAL A 108 -6.75 21.33 2.91
N LYS A 109 -6.76 21.14 4.22
CA LYS A 109 -6.59 22.23 5.17
C LYS A 109 -5.21 22.87 5.00
N LEU A 110 -5.13 24.18 5.20
CA LEU A 110 -3.90 24.94 5.05
C LEU A 110 -2.79 24.37 5.94
N GLU A 111 -3.12 23.91 7.15
CA GLU A 111 -2.19 23.38 8.15
C GLU A 111 -1.43 22.16 7.63
N ASN A 112 -2.09 21.36 6.79
CA ASN A 112 -1.50 20.17 6.18
C ASN A 112 -0.53 20.51 5.03
N MET A 113 -0.48 21.77 4.58
CA MET A 113 0.47 22.23 3.56
C MET A 113 1.81 22.67 4.16
N ARG A 114 1.97 22.61 5.49
CA ARG A 114 3.17 23.09 6.19
C ARG A 114 4.45 22.42 5.69
N ASN A 115 4.41 21.10 5.48
CA ASN A 115 5.54 20.34 4.97
C ASN A 115 5.88 20.72 3.54
N PHE A 116 4.87 20.78 2.67
CA PHE A 116 5.05 21.20 1.29
C PHE A 116 5.63 22.62 1.17
N MET A 117 5.17 23.57 1.98
CA MET A 117 5.60 24.97 1.86
C MET A 117 7.05 25.19 2.29
N LYS A 118 7.57 24.32 3.17
CA LYS A 118 8.99 24.32 3.53
C LYS A 118 9.88 23.86 2.37
N SER A 119 9.38 23.01 1.48
CA SER A 119 10.18 22.39 0.43
C SER A 119 9.92 22.91 -0.98
N ALA A 120 8.69 23.29 -1.28
CA ALA A 120 8.24 23.74 -2.60
C ALA A 120 9.15 24.81 -3.24
N PRO A 121 9.68 25.82 -2.51
CA PRO A 121 10.62 26.80 -3.09
C PRO A 121 11.95 26.23 -3.61
N PHE A 122 12.26 24.98 -3.26
CA PHE A 122 13.51 24.30 -3.55
C PHE A 122 13.31 23.08 -4.44
N ILE A 123 12.08 22.77 -4.84
CA ILE A 123 11.81 21.65 -5.75
C ILE A 123 12.33 22.01 -7.14
N THR A 124 13.09 21.11 -7.74
CA THR A 124 13.55 21.23 -9.13
C THR A 124 12.90 20.13 -9.97
N ILE A 125 12.36 20.50 -11.13
CA ILE A 125 11.70 19.57 -12.05
C ILE A 125 12.60 19.36 -13.27
N HIS A 126 12.97 18.12 -13.53
CA HIS A 126 13.76 17.68 -14.68
C HIS A 126 12.87 16.90 -15.64
N GLN A 127 12.84 17.31 -16.92
CA GLN A 127 12.16 16.55 -17.97
C GLN A 127 13.21 15.78 -18.77
N HIS A 128 13.06 14.46 -18.80
CA HIS A 128 13.98 13.54 -19.46
C HIS A 128 13.37 13.00 -20.76
N PRO A 129 14.20 12.75 -21.78
CA PRO A 129 13.74 12.10 -23.00
C PRO A 129 13.40 10.62 -22.74
N LEU A 130 12.33 10.14 -23.40
CA LEU A 130 11.80 8.76 -23.37
C LEU A 130 12.86 7.63 -23.41
N LYS A 131 14.02 7.85 -24.02
CA LYS A 131 15.06 6.82 -24.18
C LYS A 131 15.82 6.48 -22.89
N GLU A 132 15.76 7.31 -21.87
CA GLU A 132 16.51 7.14 -20.61
C GLU A 132 15.78 6.24 -19.58
N THR A 133 14.66 5.63 -19.98
CA THR A 133 13.59 5.23 -19.04
C THR A 133 13.36 3.72 -18.94
N GLU A 134 14.04 2.92 -19.78
CA GLU A 134 13.97 1.45 -19.73
C GLU A 134 14.74 0.93 -18.51
N LYS A 135 14.00 0.39 -17.53
CA LYS A 135 14.62 -0.44 -16.49
C LYS A 135 15.09 -1.76 -17.08
N SER A 136 16.05 -2.40 -16.43
CA SER A 136 16.57 -3.73 -16.80
C SER A 136 15.51 -4.84 -16.82
N ASP A 137 14.31 -4.61 -16.29
CA ASP A 137 13.15 -5.50 -16.33
C ASP A 137 12.10 -5.15 -17.40
N GLY A 138 12.40 -4.18 -18.28
CA GLY A 138 11.54 -3.75 -19.38
C GLY A 138 10.36 -2.83 -18.99
N ARG A 139 10.26 -2.42 -17.71
CA ARG A 139 9.27 -1.43 -17.28
C ARG A 139 9.76 -0.01 -17.53
N ILE A 140 8.87 0.84 -18.01
CA ILE A 140 9.15 2.27 -18.16
C ILE A 140 8.81 2.98 -16.84
N LYS A 141 9.77 3.71 -16.28
CA LYS A 141 9.53 4.62 -15.14
C LYS A 141 8.87 5.88 -15.68
N ALA A 142 7.72 6.28 -15.15
CA ALA A 142 7.01 7.48 -15.62
C ALA A 142 7.52 8.76 -14.95
N GLY A 143 7.76 8.70 -13.64
CA GLY A 143 8.32 9.79 -12.85
C GLY A 143 9.07 9.27 -11.63
N SER A 144 9.74 10.18 -10.94
CA SER A 144 10.09 10.01 -9.53
C SER A 144 10.33 11.33 -8.85
N TYR A 145 9.91 11.38 -7.60
CA TYR A 145 10.40 12.29 -6.60
C TYR A 145 11.55 11.69 -5.77
N THR A 146 12.62 12.46 -5.58
CA THR A 146 13.73 12.14 -4.66
C THR A 146 13.70 13.12 -3.50
N LEU A 147 13.45 12.62 -2.28
CA LEU A 147 13.23 13.45 -1.10
C LEU A 147 14.48 14.25 -0.70
N GLU A 148 15.65 13.63 -0.72
CA GLU A 148 16.91 14.25 -0.27
C GLU A 148 17.28 15.46 -1.12
N SER A 149 17.29 15.29 -2.45
CA SER A 149 17.64 16.34 -3.41
C SER A 149 16.48 17.28 -3.75
N LYS A 150 15.23 16.91 -3.40
CA LYS A 150 13.99 17.63 -3.76
C LYS A 150 13.82 17.74 -5.27
N GLU A 151 14.27 16.72 -5.98
CA GLU A 151 14.20 16.67 -7.44
C GLU A 151 13.01 15.82 -7.87
N ILE A 152 12.31 16.30 -8.89
CA ILE A 152 11.28 15.56 -9.60
C ILE A 152 11.82 15.28 -11.00
N ASP A 153 11.97 14.01 -11.32
CA ASP A 153 12.31 13.56 -12.67
C ASP A 153 11.04 13.08 -13.37
N ILE A 154 10.74 13.68 -14.52
CA ILE A 154 9.63 13.30 -15.38
C ILE A 154 10.18 12.64 -16.64
N TYR A 155 9.78 11.40 -16.85
CA TYR A 155 10.23 10.54 -17.94
C TYR A 155 9.12 10.24 -18.95
N LEU A 156 7.87 10.20 -18.46
CA LEU A 156 6.64 10.10 -19.23
C LEU A 156 5.63 11.10 -18.69
N GLU A 157 5.28 12.09 -19.50
CA GLU A 157 4.23 13.04 -19.17
C GLU A 157 2.89 12.60 -19.78
N ASP A 158 1.84 12.58 -18.97
CA ASP A 158 0.47 12.27 -19.38
C ASP A 158 -0.47 13.32 -18.77
N ASN A 159 -0.60 14.46 -19.46
CA ASN A 159 -1.49 15.55 -19.07
C ASN A 159 -1.26 16.02 -17.61
N ASN A 160 -0.02 16.24 -17.20
CA ASN A 160 0.41 16.59 -15.84
C ASN A 160 0.10 15.51 -14.77
N SER A 161 -0.41 14.33 -15.15
CA SER A 161 -0.75 13.27 -14.20
C SER A 161 0.48 12.76 -13.46
N THR A 162 1.59 12.57 -14.16
CA THR A 162 2.85 12.12 -13.56
C THR A 162 3.42 13.20 -12.67
N LEU A 163 3.52 14.44 -13.17
CA LEU A 163 4.01 15.56 -12.38
C LEU A 163 3.20 15.75 -11.08
N TYR A 164 1.88 15.68 -11.14
CA TYR A 164 1.04 15.87 -9.95
C TYR A 164 1.14 14.71 -8.98
N HIS A 165 1.36 13.49 -9.47
CA HIS A 165 1.70 12.35 -8.63
C HIS A 165 2.98 12.62 -7.83
N GLU A 166 4.06 13.04 -8.50
CA GLU A 166 5.34 13.29 -7.83
C GLU A 166 5.28 14.52 -6.91
N LEU A 167 4.52 15.55 -7.29
CA LEU A 167 4.26 16.71 -6.42
C LEU A 167 3.44 16.34 -5.18
N LEU A 168 2.53 15.36 -5.26
CA LEU A 168 1.84 14.84 -4.08
C LEU A 168 2.81 14.17 -3.10
N HIS A 169 3.75 13.36 -3.60
CA HIS A 169 4.82 12.81 -2.75
C HIS A 169 5.65 13.94 -2.11
N ALA A 170 6.01 14.96 -2.87
CA ALA A 170 6.72 16.12 -2.32
C ALA A 170 5.89 16.88 -1.27
N ALA A 171 4.58 16.98 -1.47
CA ALA A 171 3.66 17.65 -0.55
C ALA A 171 3.45 16.89 0.76
N SER A 172 3.51 15.56 0.71
CA SER A 172 3.38 14.70 1.89
C SER A 172 4.70 14.37 2.58
N SER A 173 5.82 15.00 2.18
CA SER A 173 7.15 14.66 2.72
C SER A 173 7.58 15.52 3.90
N ASP A 174 8.05 14.88 4.97
CA ASP A 174 8.80 15.53 6.05
C ASP A 174 10.30 15.24 5.89
N PHE A 175 11.04 16.28 5.53
CA PHE A 175 12.49 16.27 5.32
C PHE A 175 13.29 16.07 6.59
N THR A 176 12.72 16.42 7.74
CA THR A 176 13.38 16.27 9.04
C THR A 176 13.57 14.80 9.38
N TYR A 177 12.58 13.98 9.01
CA TYR A 177 12.53 12.57 9.36
C TYR A 177 12.73 11.63 8.16
N ASN A 178 12.94 12.18 6.96
CA ASN A 178 13.04 11.44 5.70
C ASN A 178 11.84 10.48 5.49
N VAL A 179 10.64 11.01 5.68
CA VAL A 179 9.36 10.28 5.53
C VAL A 179 8.54 10.94 4.44
N SER A 180 7.84 10.14 3.63
CA SER A 180 6.92 10.63 2.60
C SER A 180 5.57 9.96 2.72
N GLY A 181 4.54 10.73 3.08
CA GLY A 181 3.19 10.21 3.27
C GLY A 181 3.15 9.05 4.26
N PHE A 182 2.73 7.89 3.78
CA PHE A 182 2.71 6.66 4.59
C PHE A 182 3.94 5.77 4.40
N ASN A 183 5.03 6.29 3.83
CA ASN A 183 6.26 5.56 3.63
C ASN A 183 7.35 6.01 4.61
N ILE A 184 7.74 5.13 5.53
CA ILE A 184 8.87 5.33 6.44
C ILE A 184 10.06 4.45 6.05
N HIS A 185 11.28 4.99 6.23
CA HIS A 185 12.52 4.23 6.12
C HIS A 185 12.91 3.67 7.49
N LEU A 186 13.11 2.36 7.56
CA LEU A 186 13.52 1.65 8.75
C LEU A 186 15.04 1.62 8.88
N GLU A 187 15.57 1.50 10.10
CA GLU A 187 17.03 1.38 10.35
C GLU A 187 17.65 0.19 9.61
N SER A 188 16.84 -0.84 9.38
CA SER A 188 17.19 -2.01 8.57
C SER A 188 17.53 -1.73 7.10
N GLY A 189 17.20 -0.53 6.59
CA GLY A 189 17.25 -0.18 5.18
C GLY A 189 16.01 -0.62 4.39
N GLU A 190 15.05 -1.32 5.03
CA GLU A 190 13.74 -1.59 4.45
C GLU A 190 12.81 -0.38 4.57
N SER A 191 11.73 -0.36 3.79
CA SER A 191 10.68 0.66 3.87
C SER A 191 9.36 0.02 4.28
N LEU A 192 8.58 0.68 5.14
CA LEU A 192 7.22 0.28 5.49
C LEU A 192 6.22 1.29 4.92
N GLY A 193 5.16 0.76 4.30
CA GLY A 193 4.01 1.52 3.81
C GLY A 193 4.22 2.14 2.43
N LYS A 194 5.31 1.79 1.73
CA LYS A 194 5.59 2.28 0.37
C LYS A 194 4.45 2.01 -0.61
N GLY A 195 3.88 0.80 -0.62
CA GLY A 195 2.78 0.44 -1.53
C GLY A 195 1.46 1.08 -1.15
N LEU A 196 1.22 1.26 0.14
CA LEU A 196 0.10 2.05 0.62
C LEU A 196 0.24 3.51 0.20
N ASN A 197 1.45 4.07 0.34
CA ASN A 197 1.78 5.44 -0.07
C ASN A 197 1.51 5.64 -1.57
N GLU A 198 2.10 4.85 -2.46
CA GLU A 198 1.86 4.92 -3.91
C GLU A 198 0.37 4.77 -4.27
N GLY A 199 -0.32 3.85 -3.61
CA GLY A 199 -1.76 3.64 -3.81
C GLY A 199 -2.59 4.85 -3.41
N TYR A 200 -2.26 5.48 -2.29
CA TYR A 200 -2.97 6.64 -1.78
C TYR A 200 -2.61 7.92 -2.56
N THR A 201 -1.35 8.10 -2.95
CA THR A 201 -0.91 9.16 -3.88
C THR A 201 -1.76 9.13 -5.15
N GLU A 202 -1.92 7.97 -5.79
CA GLU A 202 -2.76 7.83 -6.99
C GLU A 202 -4.26 7.99 -6.72
N LEU A 203 -4.71 7.66 -5.52
CA LEU A 203 -6.08 7.92 -5.11
C LEU A 203 -6.36 9.43 -5.03
N LEU A 204 -5.46 10.17 -4.38
CA LEU A 204 -5.57 11.62 -4.25
C LEU A 204 -5.35 12.33 -5.58
N ASN A 205 -4.42 11.86 -6.41
CA ASN A 205 -4.18 12.42 -7.75
C ASN A 205 -5.46 12.42 -8.61
N LYS A 206 -6.18 11.30 -8.55
CA LYS A 206 -7.50 11.16 -9.20
C LYS A 206 -8.58 12.04 -8.57
N ARG A 207 -8.63 12.14 -7.23
CA ARG A 207 -9.71 12.85 -6.54
C ARG A 207 -9.58 14.36 -6.59
N PHE A 208 -8.36 14.87 -6.45
CA PHE A 208 -8.09 16.30 -6.33
C PHE A 208 -7.83 16.97 -7.68
N PHE A 209 -7.35 16.21 -8.67
CA PHE A 209 -6.93 16.80 -9.95
C PHE A 209 -7.56 16.14 -11.19
N ASP A 210 -8.48 15.19 -11.02
CA ASP A 210 -9.07 14.33 -12.07
C ASP A 210 -8.01 13.68 -12.99
N LYS A 211 -6.83 13.39 -12.45
CA LYS A 211 -5.73 12.72 -13.16
C LYS A 211 -5.83 11.21 -12.95
N LYS A 212 -6.12 10.48 -14.03
CA LYS A 212 -6.32 9.02 -13.98
C LYS A 212 -5.11 8.32 -14.57
N ASN A 213 -4.27 7.74 -13.72
CA ASN A 213 -3.25 6.80 -14.13
C ASN A 213 -3.81 5.38 -14.21
N LYS A 214 -3.40 4.59 -15.22
CA LYS A 214 -3.70 3.14 -15.28
C LYS A 214 -2.80 2.33 -14.37
N SER A 215 -1.73 2.93 -13.85
CA SER A 215 -0.83 2.33 -12.88
C SER A 215 -1.50 2.20 -11.52
N TYR A 216 -1.02 1.27 -10.70
CA TYR A 216 -1.39 1.14 -9.28
C TYR A 216 -2.89 0.96 -8.96
N ILE A 217 -3.77 0.63 -9.92
CA ILE A 217 -5.23 0.46 -9.70
C ILE A 217 -5.56 -0.45 -8.51
N ARG A 218 -4.77 -1.51 -8.29
CA ARG A 218 -4.98 -2.40 -7.14
C ARG A 218 -4.60 -1.74 -5.82
N LEU A 219 -3.48 -1.01 -5.78
CA LEU A 219 -3.04 -0.28 -4.60
C LEU A 219 -4.02 0.84 -4.26
N GLN A 220 -4.49 1.59 -5.26
CA GLN A 220 -5.55 2.59 -5.10
C GLN A 220 -6.79 2.01 -4.42
N LYS A 221 -7.29 0.87 -4.91
CA LYS A 221 -8.45 0.19 -4.32
C LYS A 221 -8.18 -0.38 -2.91
N LEU A 222 -6.93 -0.72 -2.59
CA LEU A 222 -6.58 -1.16 -1.23
C LEU A 222 -6.53 0.05 -0.29
N ALA A 223 -5.95 1.16 -0.72
CA ALA A 223 -5.93 2.42 0.03
C ALA A 223 -7.36 2.92 0.32
N GLU A 224 -8.27 2.86 -0.66
CA GLU A 224 -9.71 3.14 -0.44
C GLU A 224 -10.36 2.26 0.64
N LEU A 225 -9.90 1.02 0.82
CA LEU A 225 -10.41 0.16 1.90
C LEU A 225 -9.80 0.52 3.25
N ILE A 226 -8.56 1.02 3.28
CA ILE A 226 -7.93 1.52 4.50
C ILE A 226 -8.64 2.79 4.98
N GLU A 227 -9.07 3.68 4.09
CA GLU A 227 -9.88 4.86 4.44
C GLU A 227 -11.15 4.52 5.23
N LEU A 228 -11.72 3.33 5.04
CA LEU A 228 -12.91 2.90 5.79
C LEU A 228 -12.65 2.81 7.30
N PHE A 229 -11.39 2.63 7.73
CA PHE A 229 -11.04 2.58 9.15
C PHE A 229 -11.05 3.95 9.81
N TYR A 230 -11.12 5.04 9.06
CA TYR A 230 -11.31 6.37 9.60
C TYR A 230 -12.80 6.67 9.76
N GLU A 231 -13.16 7.42 10.80
CA GLU A 231 -14.53 7.94 10.94
C GLU A 231 -14.81 9.03 9.91
N ASN A 232 -13.79 9.86 9.63
CA ASN A 232 -13.79 10.85 8.58
C ASN A 232 -12.60 10.63 7.64
N LYS A 233 -12.84 10.56 6.34
CA LYS A 233 -11.76 10.33 5.35
C LYS A 233 -10.72 11.44 5.34
N GLU A 234 -11.11 12.66 5.70
CA GLU A 234 -10.18 13.79 5.72
C GLU A 234 -9.14 13.70 6.84
N ASP A 235 -9.36 12.83 7.82
CA ASP A 235 -8.36 12.53 8.84
C ASP A 235 -7.22 11.70 8.22
N MET A 236 -7.51 10.75 7.32
CA MET A 236 -6.46 10.02 6.58
C MET A 236 -5.70 10.93 5.60
N VAL A 237 -6.39 11.91 5.01
CA VAL A 237 -5.73 12.95 4.20
C VAL A 237 -4.79 13.77 5.08
N THR A 238 -5.22 14.11 6.29
CA THR A 238 -4.39 14.85 7.27
C THR A 238 -3.16 14.06 7.66
N ASP A 239 -3.32 12.80 8.06
CA ASP A 239 -2.20 11.93 8.43
C ASP A 239 -1.21 11.79 7.26
N TYR A 240 -1.71 11.62 6.03
CA TYR A 240 -0.86 11.52 4.84
C TYR A 240 -0.02 12.77 4.61
N PHE A 241 -0.62 13.97 4.57
CA PHE A 241 0.16 15.19 4.28
C PHE A 241 1.12 15.59 5.40
N ASN A 242 0.89 15.09 6.61
CA ASN A 242 1.79 15.26 7.74
C ASN A 242 2.81 14.12 7.90
N ALA A 243 2.93 13.23 6.90
CA ALA A 243 3.84 12.10 6.93
C ALA A 243 3.64 11.15 8.15
N ASP A 244 2.40 11.05 8.63
CA ASP A 244 2.04 10.41 9.89
C ASP A 244 1.48 9.00 9.67
N ILE A 245 2.38 8.05 9.39
CA ILE A 245 2.02 6.62 9.34
C ILE A 245 1.52 6.09 10.69
N PHE A 246 1.90 6.74 11.80
CA PHE A 246 1.53 6.30 13.14
C PHE A 246 0.08 6.66 13.48
N GLY A 247 -0.39 7.82 13.04
CA GLY A 247 -1.81 8.20 13.04
C GLY A 247 -2.66 7.13 12.35
N LEU A 248 -2.24 6.72 11.15
CA LEU A 248 -2.88 5.63 10.41
C LEU A 248 -2.89 4.31 11.18
N ILE A 249 -1.75 3.91 11.75
CA ILE A 249 -1.67 2.68 12.55
C ILE A 249 -2.61 2.81 13.76
N GLY A 250 -2.66 3.97 14.42
CA GLY A 250 -3.57 4.26 15.52
C GLY A 250 -5.04 4.05 15.15
N GLU A 251 -5.46 4.50 13.98
CA GLU A 251 -6.82 4.28 13.47
C GLU A 251 -7.12 2.80 13.19
N LEU A 252 -6.15 2.05 12.64
CA LEU A 252 -6.29 0.61 12.44
C LEU A 252 -6.44 -0.13 13.78
N LEU A 253 -5.63 0.23 14.79
CA LEU A 253 -5.61 -0.37 16.12
C LEU A 253 -6.95 -0.29 16.87
N LYS A 254 -7.84 0.65 16.48
CA LYS A 254 -9.21 0.69 17.00
C LYS A 254 -10.03 -0.57 16.66
N SER A 255 -9.56 -1.38 15.70
CA SER A 255 -10.32 -2.50 15.11
C SER A 255 -9.55 -3.83 15.09
N MET A 256 -8.23 -3.78 15.18
CA MET A 256 -7.33 -4.91 14.98
C MET A 256 -6.10 -4.80 15.90
N THR A 257 -5.35 -5.90 16.04
CA THR A 257 -4.08 -5.86 16.79
C THR A 257 -2.99 -5.16 15.99
N LEU A 258 -1.92 -4.74 16.67
CA LEU A 258 -0.75 -4.16 16.00
C LEU A 258 -0.15 -5.12 14.95
N GLU A 259 -0.09 -6.42 15.28
CA GLU A 259 0.36 -7.44 14.33
C GLU A 259 -0.54 -7.47 13.07
N GLU A 260 -1.86 -7.43 13.24
CA GLU A 260 -2.81 -7.39 12.12
C GLU A 260 -2.65 -6.11 11.27
N ALA A 261 -2.44 -4.96 11.91
CA ALA A 261 -2.27 -3.67 11.22
C ALA A 261 -0.99 -3.64 10.36
N ILE A 262 0.16 -3.99 10.96
CA ILE A 262 1.43 -4.03 10.22
C ILE A 262 1.39 -5.11 9.13
N ASP A 263 0.79 -6.27 9.40
CA ASP A 263 0.67 -7.34 8.42
C ASP A 263 -0.17 -6.94 7.19
N ILE A 264 -1.18 -6.07 7.35
CA ILE A 264 -1.91 -5.49 6.23
C ILE A 264 -1.06 -4.51 5.44
N ILE A 265 -0.33 -3.61 6.10
CA ILE A 265 0.53 -2.62 5.43
C ILE A 265 1.60 -3.34 4.61
N VAL A 266 2.29 -4.32 5.20
CA VAL A 266 3.28 -5.17 4.53
C VAL A 266 2.66 -5.96 3.36
N ASP A 267 1.44 -6.47 3.52
CA ASP A 267 0.71 -7.14 2.44
C ASP A 267 0.43 -6.21 1.25
N ILE A 268 0.07 -4.95 1.52
CA ILE A 268 -0.16 -3.92 0.50
C ILE A 268 1.16 -3.60 -0.22
N ASP A 269 2.26 -3.40 0.53
CA ASP A 269 3.60 -3.14 -0.03
C ASP A 269 4.06 -4.24 -0.98
N GLY A 270 3.68 -5.49 -0.68
CA GLY A 270 3.95 -6.63 -1.55
C GLY A 270 3.49 -6.40 -3.00
N PHE A 271 2.41 -5.65 -3.24
CA PHE A 271 1.88 -5.39 -4.58
C PHE A 271 2.70 -4.40 -5.42
N LEU A 272 3.69 -3.70 -4.86
CA LEU A 272 4.63 -2.88 -5.64
C LEU A 272 5.63 -3.72 -6.43
N ASN A 273 6.19 -4.74 -5.77
CA ASN A 273 7.41 -5.41 -6.23
C ASN A 273 7.16 -6.80 -6.82
N SER A 274 5.91 -7.26 -6.88
CA SER A 274 5.63 -8.66 -7.17
C SER A 274 4.52 -8.88 -8.21
N ASN A 275 4.65 -9.99 -8.95
CA ASN A 275 3.62 -10.55 -9.82
C ASN A 275 2.46 -11.16 -9.01
N LEU A 276 2.03 -10.51 -7.91
CA LEU A 276 0.87 -10.97 -7.15
C LEU A 276 -0.34 -11.00 -8.08
N ASN A 277 -0.95 -12.17 -8.15
CA ASN A 277 -2.04 -12.41 -9.08
C ASN A 277 -3.36 -11.86 -8.48
N THR A 278 -4.43 -11.92 -9.27
CA THR A 278 -5.76 -11.46 -8.86
C THR A 278 -6.26 -12.17 -7.59
N ILE A 279 -5.90 -13.43 -7.36
CA ILE A 279 -6.34 -14.19 -6.19
C ILE A 279 -5.73 -13.61 -4.90
N ASP A 280 -4.44 -13.25 -4.93
CA ASP A 280 -3.78 -12.66 -3.77
C ASP A 280 -4.39 -11.29 -3.42
N TYR A 281 -4.70 -10.48 -4.43
CA TYR A 281 -5.44 -9.22 -4.25
C TYR A 281 -6.81 -9.44 -3.61
N LEU A 282 -7.58 -10.40 -4.11
CA LEU A 282 -8.92 -10.70 -3.58
C LEU A 282 -8.86 -11.20 -2.14
N LYS A 283 -7.85 -12.01 -1.78
CA LYS A 283 -7.64 -12.46 -0.40
C LYS A 283 -7.34 -11.30 0.54
N LEU A 284 -6.44 -10.40 0.15
CA LEU A 284 -6.11 -9.23 0.97
C LEU A 284 -7.34 -8.32 1.13
N LYS A 285 -8.04 -8.03 0.03
CA LYS A 285 -9.30 -7.27 0.07
C LYS A 285 -10.32 -7.90 1.03
N GLN A 286 -10.50 -9.22 0.96
CA GLN A 286 -11.41 -9.93 1.86
C GLN A 286 -10.96 -9.84 3.33
N LYS A 287 -9.65 -9.96 3.59
CA LYS A 287 -9.08 -9.83 4.94
C LYS A 287 -9.37 -8.44 5.52
N ILE A 288 -9.09 -7.38 4.77
CA ILE A 288 -9.33 -5.99 5.20
C ILE A 288 -10.82 -5.77 5.50
N LEU A 289 -11.71 -6.22 4.60
CA LEU A 289 -13.16 -6.08 4.79
C LEU A 289 -13.67 -6.83 6.04
N LYS A 290 -13.17 -8.04 6.33
CA LYS A 290 -13.55 -8.77 7.56
C LYS A 290 -13.12 -8.04 8.83
N LEU A 291 -11.94 -7.43 8.83
CA LEU A 291 -11.46 -6.64 9.97
C LEU A 291 -12.29 -5.37 10.14
N TYR A 292 -12.68 -4.73 9.05
CA TYR A 292 -13.61 -3.59 9.09
C TYR A 292 -15.01 -4.00 9.59
N GLU A 293 -15.53 -5.15 9.16
CA GLU A 293 -16.81 -5.66 9.65
C GLU A 293 -16.77 -5.93 11.17
N LYS A 294 -15.66 -6.47 11.68
CA LYS A 294 -15.40 -6.63 13.12
C LYS A 294 -15.49 -5.28 13.86
N LYS A 295 -14.92 -4.21 13.30
CA LYS A 295 -15.11 -2.83 13.79
C LYS A 295 -16.60 -2.47 13.84
N SER A 296 -17.30 -2.56 12.71
CA SER A 296 -18.70 -2.15 12.60
C SER A 296 -19.66 -2.91 13.53
N GLY A 297 -19.40 -4.20 13.75
CA GLY A 297 -20.14 -5.05 14.68
C GLY A 297 -19.90 -4.66 16.15
N TYR A 298 -18.67 -4.28 16.50
CA TYR A 298 -18.32 -3.76 17.82
C TYR A 298 -19.01 -2.41 18.11
N TYR A 299 -19.07 -1.49 17.15
CA TYR A 299 -19.80 -0.22 17.33
C TYR A 299 -21.32 -0.43 17.42
N LYS A 300 -21.89 -1.39 16.67
CA LYS A 300 -23.31 -1.77 16.79
C LYS A 300 -23.66 -2.43 18.14
N SER A 301 -22.74 -3.17 18.75
CA SER A 301 -22.99 -3.79 20.06
C SER A 301 -22.82 -2.79 21.21
N LYS A 302 -21.86 -1.87 21.12
CA LYS A 302 -21.60 -0.83 22.14
C LYS A 302 -22.71 0.24 22.17
N SER A 303 -23.24 0.64 21.01
CA SER A 303 -24.41 1.54 20.92
C SER A 303 -25.68 0.91 21.49
N LYS A 304 -25.93 -0.38 21.23
CA LYS A 304 -27.03 -1.13 21.87
C LYS A 304 -26.86 -1.25 23.38
N ALA A 305 -25.64 -1.47 23.88
CA ALA A 305 -25.37 -1.53 25.31
C ALA A 305 -25.57 -0.18 26.01
N TYR A 306 -25.22 0.93 25.35
CA TYR A 306 -25.47 2.29 25.84
C TYR A 306 -26.97 2.62 25.88
N ALA A 307 -27.71 2.31 24.81
CA ALA A 307 -29.16 2.50 24.75
C ALA A 307 -29.91 1.66 25.83
N LYS A 308 -29.41 0.45 26.11
CA LYS A 308 -29.96 -0.43 27.16
C LYS A 308 -29.68 0.06 28.59
N LYS A 309 -28.56 0.78 28.81
CA LYS A 309 -28.27 1.44 30.09
C LYS A 309 -29.13 2.69 30.31
N GLN A 310 -29.38 3.48 29.28
CA GLN A 310 -30.24 4.67 29.39
C GLN A 310 -31.71 4.32 29.66
N THR A 311 -32.19 3.21 29.10
CA THR A 311 -33.55 2.69 29.38
C THR A 311 -33.67 1.99 30.74
N ALA A 312 -32.56 1.53 31.32
CA ALA A 312 -32.55 0.96 32.68
C ALA A 312 -32.42 2.01 33.80
N CYS A 313 -32.02 3.25 33.48
CA CYS A 313 -31.97 4.37 34.44
C CYS A 313 -33.23 5.25 34.43
N GLN A 314 -34.24 4.88 33.65
CA GLN A 314 -35.58 5.46 33.69
C GLN A 314 -36.53 4.42 34.30
N GLU A 315 -36.49 4.26 35.62
CA GLU A 315 -37.58 3.58 36.33
C GLU A 315 -38.83 4.48 36.34
N PRO A 316 -40.03 3.89 36.23
CA PRO A 316 -41.27 4.64 36.13
C PRO A 316 -41.59 5.33 37.47
N VAL A 317 -41.93 6.61 37.41
CA VAL A 317 -42.52 7.38 38.53
C VAL A 317 -43.94 6.88 38.80
#